data_AF-A0A2V7FWE8-F1
#
_entry.id   AF-A0A2V7FWE8-F1
#
_cell.length_a   1.000
_cell.length_b   1.000
_cell.length_c   1.000
_cell.angle_alpha   90.00
_cell.angle_beta   90.00
_cell.angle_gamma   90.00
#
_symmetry.space_group_name_H-M   'P 1'
#
loop_
_entity.id
_entity.type
_entity.pdbx_description
1 polymer ?
#
loop_
_entity_poly.entity_id
_entity_poly.type
_entity_poly.pdbx_seq_one_letter_code
_entity_poly.pdbx_strand_id
1 'polypeptide(L)'
;MPNPQRLYDEATAADLRNALSAARCSAELAGMQTDEFVVRELLLTVIQQIDRATAAARRAELVDRAERPAAEPPVTGRLLPPS
;
A
#
# COMPACT_ATOMS: atom_id res chain seq x y z
N MET A 1 -8.45 19.84 10.50
CA MET A 1 -9.13 18.98 9.51
C MET A 1 -8.04 18.21 8.77
N PRO A 2 -8.10 16.86 8.69
CA PRO A 2 -7.13 16.10 7.90
C PRO A 2 -7.23 16.52 6.42
N ASN A 3 -6.08 16.55 5.73
CA ASN A 3 -6.04 16.93 4.32
C ASN A 3 -6.83 15.91 3.48
N PRO A 4 -7.90 16.32 2.74
CA PRO A 4 -8.73 15.41 1.98
C PRO A 4 -7.95 14.64 0.91
N GLN A 5 -6.94 15.26 0.29
CA GLN A 5 -6.08 14.58 -0.68
C GLN A 5 -5.39 13.36 -0.06
N ARG A 6 -4.96 13.47 1.21
CA ARG A 6 -4.33 12.36 1.93
C ARG A 6 -5.28 11.19 2.16
N LEU A 7 -6.55 11.46 2.47
CA LEU A 7 -7.54 10.40 2.66
C LEU A 7 -7.79 9.66 1.34
N TYR A 8 -7.80 10.38 0.22
CA TYR A 8 -7.90 9.78 -1.11
C TYR A 8 -6.67 8.93 -1.46
N ASP A 9 -5.46 9.42 -1.17
CA ASP A 9 -4.23 8.68 -1.46
C ASP A 9 -4.12 7.41 -0.60
N GLU A 10 -4.48 7.48 0.69
CA GLU A 10 -4.53 6.33 1.60
C GLU A 10 -5.57 5.28 1.18
N ALA A 11 -6.76 5.73 0.76
CA ALA A 11 -7.80 4.86 0.23
C ALA A 11 -7.36 4.18 -1.09
N THR A 12 -6.77 4.96 -2.00
CA THR A 12 -6.25 4.46 -3.28
C THR A 12 -5.17 3.40 -3.06
N ALA A 13 -4.26 3.62 -2.11
CA ALA A 13 -3.24 2.63 -1.76
C ALA A 13 -3.87 1.35 -1.18
N ALA A 14 -4.90 1.47 -0.34
CA ALA A 14 -5.63 0.32 0.19
C ALA A 14 -6.33 -0.49 -0.91
N ASP A 15 -6.99 0.18 -1.84
CA ASP A 15 -7.65 -0.46 -2.98
C ASP A 15 -6.64 -1.16 -3.90
N LEU A 16 -5.50 -0.53 -4.16
CA LEU A 16 -4.43 -1.14 -4.95
C LEU A 16 -3.89 -2.41 -4.29
N ARG A 17 -3.64 -2.40 -2.97
CA ARG A 17 -3.19 -3.59 -2.23
C ARG A 17 -4.22 -4.72 -2.31
N ASN A 18 -5.50 -4.40 -2.11
CA ASN A 18 -6.58 -5.38 -2.21
C ASN A 18 -6.66 -5.99 -3.61
N ALA A 19 -6.57 -5.16 -4.66
CA ALA A 19 -6.60 -5.62 -6.04
C ALA A 19 -5.41 -6.55 -6.36
N LEU A 20 -4.20 -6.21 -5.90
CA LEU A 20 -3.01 -7.04 -6.09
C LEU A 20 -3.12 -8.38 -5.34
N SER A 21 -3.64 -8.37 -4.11
CA SER A 21 -3.92 -9.60 -3.35
C SER A 21 -4.96 -10.48 -4.04
N ALA A 22 -6.04 -9.90 -4.57
CA ALA A 22 -7.06 -10.63 -5.32
C ALA A 22 -6.49 -11.22 -6.63
N ALA A 23 -5.67 -10.44 -7.36
CA ALA A 23 -5.01 -10.91 -8.58
C ALA A 23 -4.05 -12.08 -8.31
N ARG A 24 -3.27 -12.00 -7.23
CA ARG A 24 -2.39 -13.10 -6.82
C ARG A 24 -3.18 -14.37 -6.52
N CYS A 25 -4.21 -14.27 -5.68
CA CYS A 25 -5.06 -15.40 -5.31
C CYS A 25 -5.73 -16.02 -6.56
N SER A 26 -6.19 -15.18 -7.48
CA SER A 26 -6.80 -15.64 -8.74
C SER A 26 -5.78 -16.39 -9.62
N ALA A 27 -4.56 -15.89 -9.73
CA ALA A 27 -3.50 -16.53 -10.50
C ALA A 27 -3.04 -17.86 -9.87
N GLU A 28 -2.96 -17.93 -8.54
CA GLU A 28 -2.68 -19.17 -7.81
C GLU A 28 -3.79 -20.21 -8.07
N LEU A 29 -5.06 -19.81 -7.96
CA LEU A 29 -6.20 -20.68 -8.21
C LEU A 29 -6.21 -21.20 -9.66
N ALA A 30 -5.99 -20.33 -10.64
CA ALA A 30 -5.87 -20.71 -12.04
C ALA A 30 -4.72 -21.70 -12.26
N GLY A 31 -3.59 -21.51 -11.56
CA GLY A 31 -2.42 -22.38 -11.65
C GLY A 31 -2.61 -23.76 -11.02
N MET A 32 -3.56 -23.88 -10.09
CA MET A 32 -3.98 -25.15 -9.50
C MET A 32 -5.00 -25.90 -10.36
N GLN A 33 -5.79 -25.18 -11.17
CA GLN A 33 -6.84 -25.77 -12.02
C GLN A 33 -6.36 -26.13 -13.43
N THR A 34 -5.22 -25.60 -13.87
CA THR A 34 -4.67 -25.88 -15.20
C THR A 34 -3.84 -27.16 -15.21
N ASP A 35 -4.13 -28.05 -16.17
CA ASP A 35 -3.28 -29.21 -16.48
C ASP A 35 -2.21 -28.88 -17.54
N GLU A 36 -2.31 -27.71 -18.18
CA GLU A 36 -1.35 -27.26 -19.18
C GLU A 36 -0.10 -26.66 -18.53
N PHE A 37 1.05 -27.28 -18.79
CA PHE A 37 2.36 -26.83 -18.28
C PHE A 37 2.68 -25.38 -18.67
N VAL A 38 2.43 -25.00 -19.92
CA VAL A 38 2.73 -23.63 -20.41
C VAL A 38 1.89 -22.59 -19.68
N VAL A 39 0.59 -22.87 -19.48
CA VAL A 39 -0.32 -21.97 -18.74
C VAL A 39 0.15 -21.84 -17.29
N ARG A 40 0.59 -22.93 -16.67
CA ARG A 40 1.15 -22.91 -15.31
C ARG A 40 2.39 -22.02 -15.20
N GLU A 41 3.35 -22.15 -16.12
CA GLU A 41 4.57 -21.34 -16.11
C GLU A 41 4.30 -19.85 -16.36
N LEU A 42 3.33 -19.55 -17.24
CA LEU A 42 2.86 -18.18 -17.45
C LEU A 42 2.23 -17.60 -16.17
N LEU A 43 1.40 -18.38 -15.47
CA LEU A 43 0.78 -17.95 -14.22
C LEU A 43 1.81 -17.75 -13.10
N LEU A 44 2.82 -18.60 -13.00
CA LEU A 44 3.95 -18.39 -12.07
C LEU A 44 4.68 -17.08 -12.37
N THR A 45 4.89 -16.77 -13.66
CA THR A 45 5.49 -15.50 -14.09
C THR A 45 4.60 -14.32 -13.71
N VAL A 46 3.29 -14.42 -13.91
CA VAL A 46 2.32 -13.38 -13.51
C VAL A 46 2.35 -13.14 -12.00
N ILE A 47 2.36 -14.21 -11.19
CA ILE A 47 2.48 -14.11 -9.73
C ILE A 47 3.74 -13.36 -9.33
N GLN A 48 4.89 -13.66 -9.94
CA GLN A 48 6.14 -12.94 -9.67
C GLN A 48 6.04 -11.44 -9.99
N GLN A 49 5.33 -11.05 -11.06
CA GLN A 49 5.14 -9.64 -11.37
C GLN A 49 4.19 -8.96 -10.37
N ILE A 50 3.13 -9.65 -9.94
CA ILE A 50 2.21 -9.15 -8.90
C ILE A 50 2.95 -8.93 -7.57
N ASP A 51 3.87 -9.82 -7.21
CA ASP A 51 4.69 -9.66 -6.00
C ASP A 51 5.61 -8.45 -6.05
N ARG A 52 6.24 -8.24 -7.20
CA ARG A 52 7.08 -7.05 -7.43
C ARG A 52 6.26 -5.77 -7.35
N ALA A 53 5.06 -5.76 -7.94
CA ALA A 53 4.14 -4.63 -7.87
C ALA A 53 3.69 -4.37 -6.42
N THR A 54 3.38 -5.42 -5.67
CA THR A 54 3.01 -5.35 -4.24
C THR A 54 4.14 -4.77 -3.39
N ALA A 55 5.38 -5.22 -3.64
CA ALA A 55 6.56 -4.69 -2.96
C ALA A 55 6.86 -3.23 -3.33
N ALA A 56 6.60 -2.83 -4.58
CA ALA A 56 6.72 -1.43 -5.01
C ALA A 56 5.68 -0.54 -4.32
N ALA A 57 4.40 -0.96 -4.28
CA ALA A 57 3.33 -0.23 -3.61
C ALA A 57 3.63 -0.03 -2.12
N ARG A 58 4.08 -1.08 -1.40
CA ARG A 58 4.48 -0.97 0.00
C ARG A 58 5.63 0.02 0.22
N ARG A 59 6.62 0.03 -0.67
CA ARG A 59 7.74 0.98 -0.59
C ARG A 59 7.27 2.43 -0.79
N ALA A 60 6.37 2.67 -1.75
CA ALA A 60 5.80 4.00 -1.97
C ALA A 60 5.05 4.52 -0.74
N GLU A 61 4.27 3.66 -0.08
CA GLU A 61 3.59 4.02 1.18
C GLU A 61 4.55 4.31 2.34
N LEU A 62 5.68 3.60 2.40
CA LEU A 62 6.70 3.85 3.42
C LEU A 62 7.39 5.19 3.18
N VAL A 63 7.63 5.57 1.93
CA VAL A 63 8.17 6.89 1.55
C VAL A 63 7.19 8.00 1.93
N ASP A 64 5.90 7.87 1.56
CA ASP A 64 4.86 8.85 1.96
C ASP A 64 4.76 9.00 3.48
N ARG A 65 4.85 7.88 4.22
CA ARG A 65 4.83 7.91 5.69
C ARG A 65 6.09 8.56 6.29
N ALA A 66 7.26 8.42 5.66
CA ALA A 66 8.51 9.00 6.13
C ALA A 66 8.61 10.51 5.86
N GLU A 67 8.01 10.99 4.77
CA GLU A 67 7.90 12.42 4.44
C GLU A 67 6.86 13.16 5.31
N ARG A 68 6.17 12.44 6.20
CA ARG A 68 5.19 12.98 7.13
C ARG A 68 5.88 13.86 8.19
N PRO A 69 5.58 15.18 8.26
CA PRO A 69 6.15 16.01 9.30
C PRO A 69 5.69 15.52 10.69
N ALA A 70 6.62 15.43 11.63
CA ALA A 70 6.30 15.12 13.03
C ALA A 70 5.25 16.12 13.50
N ALA A 71 4.18 15.62 14.12
CA ALA A 71 3.13 16.48 14.68
C ALA A 71 3.79 17.57 15.55
N GLU A 72 3.49 18.84 15.27
CA GLU A 72 3.99 19.93 16.10
C GLU A 72 3.66 19.64 17.57
N PRO A 73 4.66 19.75 18.48
CA PRO A 73 4.38 19.58 19.90
C PRO A 73 3.33 20.62 20.29
N PRO A 74 2.39 20.28 21.19
CA PRO A 74 1.39 21.23 21.65
C PRO A 74 2.14 22.46 22.18
N VAL A 75 1.78 23.64 21.65
CA VAL A 75 2.27 24.92 22.16
C VAL A 75 1.77 25.04 23.60
N THR A 76 2.58 24.59 24.55
CA THR A 76 2.33 24.79 25.97
C THR A 76 2.26 26.30 26.17
N GLY A 77 1.05 26.80 26.43
CA GLY A 77 0.77 28.21 26.60
C GLY A 77 1.82 28.84 27.52
N ARG A 78 2.47 29.90 27.03
CA ARG A 78 3.26 30.82 27.84
C ARG A 78 2.39 31.26 29.03
N LEU A 79 2.66 30.70 30.20
CA LEU A 79 2.22 31.25 31.48
C LEU A 79 2.83 32.65 31.58
N LEU A 80 1.96 33.66 31.49
CA LEU A 80 2.27 35.05 31.83
C LEU A 80 2.66 35.10 33.32
N PRO A 81 3.76 35.75 33.74
CA PRO A 81 4.01 35.96 35.16
C PRO A 81 2.98 36.94 35.74
N PRO A 82 2.50 36.73 36.98
CA PRO A 82 1.57 37.66 37.63
C PRO A 82 2.26 39.01 37.88
N SER A 83 1.49 40.08 37.65
CA SER A 83 1.86 41.47 37.91
C SER A 83 1.99 41.78 39.40
#